data_AF-A0A2V5W3U3-F1
#
_entry.id   AF-A0A2V5W3U3-F1
#
_cell.length_a   1.000
_cell.length_b   1.000
_cell.length_c   1.000
_cell.angle_alpha   90.00
_cell.angle_beta   90.00
_cell.angle_gamma   90.00
#
_symmetry.space_group_name_H-M   'P 1'
#
loop_
_entity.id
_entity.type
_entity.pdbx_description
1 polymer ?
#
loop_
_entity_poly.entity_id
_entity_poly.type
_entity_poly.pdbx_seq_one_letter_code
_entity_poly.pdbx_strand_id
1 'polypeptide(L)' 'VAESIPAKVFPERRIVPIDCTELIRGLGAFHCLSQQQPL' A
#
# COMPACT_ATOMS: atom_id res chain seq x y z
N VAL A 1 7.06 8.87 -7.48
CA VAL A 1 8.44 8.54 -7.05
C VAL A 1 8.51 7.15 -6.43
N ALA A 2 7.74 6.85 -5.38
CA ALA A 2 7.77 5.54 -4.71
C ALA A 2 7.26 4.37 -5.56
N GLU A 3 6.25 4.58 -6.40
CA GLU A 3 5.59 3.53 -7.22
C GLU A 3 6.54 2.74 -8.14
N SER A 4 7.65 3.33 -8.57
CA SER A 4 8.57 2.70 -9.53
C SER A 4 9.29 1.47 -8.96
N ILE A 5 9.46 1.41 -7.64
CA ILE A 5 10.10 0.28 -6.95
C ILE A 5 9.16 -0.94 -6.94
N PRO A 6 7.95 -0.89 -6.36
CA PRO A 6 7.03 -2.02 -6.38
C PRO A 6 6.58 -2.38 -7.80
N ALA A 7 6.52 -1.45 -8.75
CA ALA A 7 6.24 -1.79 -10.16
C ALA A 7 7.29 -2.73 -10.77
N LYS A 8 8.57 -2.60 -10.39
CA LYS A 8 9.64 -3.52 -10.82
C LYS A 8 9.57 -4.87 -10.09
N VAL A 9 9.17 -4.88 -8.82
CA VAL A 9 9.12 -6.09 -7.99
C VAL A 9 7.87 -6.93 -8.27
N PHE A 10 6.75 -6.27 -8.61
CA PHE A 10 5.46 -6.90 -8.86
C PHE A 10 4.92 -6.53 -10.25
N PRO A 11 5.59 -6.97 -11.34
CA PRO A 11 5.28 -6.54 -12.71
C PRO A 11 3.88 -6.93 -13.18
N GLU A 12 3.29 -7.99 -12.63
CA GLU A 12 1.96 -8.48 -12.98
C GLU A 12 0.84 -7.83 -12.14
N ARG A 13 1.18 -7.02 -11.14
CA ARG A 13 0.20 -6.42 -10.22
C ARG A 13 0.05 -4.93 -10.51
N ARG A 14 -1.20 -4.47 -10.55
CA ARG A 14 -1.51 -3.05 -10.63
C ARG A 14 -1.12 -2.36 -9.33
N ILE A 15 -0.24 -1.36 -9.41
CA ILE A 15 0.09 -0.48 -8.29
C ILE A 15 -0.97 0.62 -8.20
N VAL A 16 -1.56 0.80 -7.02
CA VAL A 16 -2.56 1.84 -6.74
C VAL A 16 -2.04 2.71 -5.59
N PRO A 17 -1.55 3.92 -5.86
CA PRO A 17 -1.18 4.86 -4.80
C PRO A 17 -2.45 5.37 -4.10
N ILE A 18 -2.38 5.47 -2.78
CA ILE A 18 -3.48 6.00 -1.96
C ILE A 18 -2.89 7.02 -0.99
N ASP A 19 -3.52 8.19 -0.88
CA ASP A 19 -3.14 9.20 0.10
C ASP A 19 -3.38 8.66 1.51
N CYS A 20 -2.32 8.61 2.31
CA CYS A 20 -2.32 8.11 3.68
C CYS A 20 -2.06 9.20 4.72
N THR A 21 -2.13 10.49 4.33
CA THR A 21 -1.80 11.64 5.20
C THR A 21 -2.52 11.58 6.55
N GLU A 22 -3.83 11.30 6.55
CA GLU A 22 -4.62 11.24 7.79
C GLU A 22 -4.33 9.98 8.64
N LEU A 23 -4.02 8.85 8.00
CA LEU A 23 -3.67 7.62 8.71
C LEU A 23 -2.33 7.76 9.44
N ILE A 24 -1.35 8.41 8.78
CA ILE A 24 -0.02 8.64 9.36
C ILE A 24 -0.11 9.53 10.60
N ARG A 25 -1.00 10.53 10.62
CA ARG A 25 -1.26 11.35 11.82
C ARG A 25 -1.75 10.50 13.00
N GLY A 26 -2.46 9.41 12.73
CA GLY A 26 -2.88 8.40 13.71
C GLY A 26 -1.85 7.28 13.97
N LEU A 27 -0.60 7.44 13.51
CA LEU A 27 0.48 6.44 13.63
C LEU A 27 0.22 5.13 12.87
N GLY A 28 -0.58 5.17 11.79
CA GLY A 28 -0.92 4.01 10.98
C GLY A 28 -0.78 4.24 9.46
N ALA A 29 -0.94 3.16 8.70
CA ALA A 29 -1.06 3.15 7.25
C ALA A 29 -1.98 2.00 6.81
N PHE A 30 -2.22 1.83 5.50
CA PHE A 30 -3.14 0.81 4.98
C PHE A 30 -2.83 -0.62 5.43
N HIS A 31 -1.54 -1.00 5.52
CA HIS A 31 -1.15 -2.31 6.04
C HIS A 31 -1.62 -2.54 7.49
N CYS A 32 -1.64 -1.50 8.32
CA CYS A 32 -2.06 -1.58 9.72
C CYS A 32 -3.56 -1.82 9.89
N LEU A 33 -4.37 -1.58 8.85
CA LEU A 33 -5.83 -1.59 8.91
C LEU A 33 -6.47 -2.78 8.18
N SER A 34 -5.68 -3.53 7.41
CA SER A 34 -6.16 -4.64 6.60
C SER A 34 -5.72 -5.97 7.18
N GLN A 35 -6.63 -6.94 7.21
CA GLN A 35 -6.29 -8.35 7.40
C GLN A 35 -6.76 -9.14 6.18
N GLN A 36 -5.82 -9.77 5.48
CA GLN A 36 -6.17 -10.70 4.41
C GLN A 36 -6.67 -12.02 4.99
N GLN A 37 -7.77 -12.55 4.44
CA GLN A 37 -8.24 -13.91 4.70
C GLN A 37 -7.90 -14.78 3.47
N PRO A 38 -7.14 -15.87 3.65
CA PRO A 38 -6.97 -16.87 2.59
C PRO A 38 -8.31 -17.49 2.18
N LEU A 39 -8.46 -17.79 0.89
CA LEU A 39 -9.52 -18.67 0.39
C LEU A 39 -9.12 -20.13 0.55
#